data_AF-A0A1U8A9W8-F1
#
_entry.id   AF-A0A1U8A9W8-F1
#
_cell.length_a   1.000
_cell.length_b   1.000
_cell.length_c   1.000
_cell.angle_alpha   90.00
_cell.angle_beta   90.00
_cell.angle_gamma   90.00
#
_symmetry.space_group_name_H-M   'P 1'
#
loop_
_entity.id
_entity.type
_entity.pdbx_description
1 polymer ?
#
loop_
_entity_poly.entity_id
_entity_poly.type
_entity_poly.pdbx_seq_one_letter_code
_entity_poly.pdbx_strand_id
1 'polypeptide(L)'
;MNTRLASLSVSFSRRLALALKRSASLMHQSSESIDHAHQRFRQNVIVMRHGDRIDNAEPLWVTTAVRPWDPPLTEAGKVRAFCTGRELRDKLGFRIHRVFVSPFLRCIQTASQVVSALCAVQDDPTNMNSEKVAINPSKLKVSIEYGLCEIIGKAAIRPALAPKDGDFGFNIPELEEMLPTGTVDHSVERVYQQLPKWEESVTDARFRYENVIRALADKFPTENLLLVTHGSFEVFTKNSESGIRYCPMNTLAPDV
;
A
#
# COMPACT_ATOMS: atom_id res chain seq x y z
N MET A 1 -58.78 -44.29 -34.00
CA MET A 1 -58.29 -42.90 -33.87
C MET A 1 -57.36 -42.67 -32.66
N ASN A 2 -56.62 -43.67 -32.14
CA ASN A 2 -55.86 -43.52 -30.87
C ASN A 2 -54.32 -43.63 -30.95
N THR A 3 -53.72 -43.83 -32.12
CA THR A 3 -52.26 -44.06 -32.23
C THR A 3 -51.45 -42.84 -32.68
N ARG A 4 -52.07 -41.82 -33.30
CA ARG A 4 -51.36 -40.59 -33.75
C ARG A 4 -51.22 -39.51 -32.68
N LEU A 5 -52.13 -39.45 -31.70
CA LEU A 5 -52.08 -38.46 -30.61
C LEU A 5 -51.01 -38.81 -29.56
N ALA A 6 -50.79 -40.10 -29.30
CA ALA A 6 -49.76 -40.56 -28.35
C ALA A 6 -48.33 -40.28 -28.84
N SER A 7 -48.05 -40.43 -30.15
CA SER A 7 -46.70 -40.21 -30.69
C SER A 7 -46.30 -38.73 -30.72
N LEU A 8 -47.25 -37.83 -30.98
CA LEU A 8 -47.05 -36.37 -30.93
C LEU A 8 -46.76 -35.88 -29.50
N SER A 9 -47.47 -36.41 -28.49
CA SER A 9 -47.27 -36.07 -27.07
C SER A 9 -45.90 -36.52 -26.54
N VAL A 10 -45.46 -37.73 -26.91
CA VAL A 10 -44.13 -38.26 -26.54
C VAL A 10 -43.00 -37.48 -27.23
N SER A 11 -43.18 -37.11 -28.50
CA SER A 11 -42.25 -36.26 -29.25
C SER A 11 -42.09 -34.88 -28.62
N PHE A 12 -43.20 -34.23 -28.23
CA PHE A 12 -43.19 -32.92 -27.60
C PHE A 12 -42.52 -32.95 -26.23
N SER A 13 -42.86 -33.97 -25.42
CA SER A 13 -42.26 -34.19 -24.10
C SER A 13 -40.75 -34.41 -24.17
N ARG A 14 -40.27 -35.17 -25.17
CA ARG A 14 -38.83 -35.37 -25.40
C ARG A 14 -38.12 -34.09 -25.81
N ARG A 15 -38.73 -33.26 -26.67
CA ARG A 15 -38.16 -31.96 -27.09
C ARG A 15 -38.08 -30.97 -25.93
N LEU A 16 -39.11 -30.91 -25.08
CA LEU A 16 -39.12 -30.07 -23.89
C LEU A 16 -38.06 -30.50 -22.87
N ALA A 17 -37.94 -31.81 -22.62
CA ALA A 17 -36.90 -32.34 -21.75
C ALA A 17 -35.47 -32.05 -22.27
N LEU A 18 -35.27 -32.10 -23.59
CA LEU A 18 -33.98 -31.77 -24.21
C LEU A 18 -33.66 -30.27 -24.09
N ALA A 19 -34.65 -29.39 -24.26
CA ALA A 19 -34.51 -27.95 -24.11
C ALA A 19 -34.20 -27.54 -22.66
N LEU A 20 -34.85 -28.17 -21.68
CA LEU A 20 -34.58 -27.96 -20.26
C LEU A 20 -33.17 -28.45 -19.87
N LYS A 21 -32.73 -29.61 -20.38
CA LYS A 21 -31.36 -30.10 -20.16
C LYS A 21 -30.31 -29.19 -20.77
N ARG A 22 -30.55 -28.65 -21.97
CA ARG A 22 -29.66 -27.66 -22.60
C ARG A 22 -29.60 -26.36 -21.81
N SER A 23 -30.73 -25.87 -21.31
CA SER A 23 -30.78 -24.65 -20.49
C SER A 23 -30.04 -24.84 -19.17
N ALA A 24 -30.24 -25.98 -18.49
CA ALA A 24 -29.51 -26.32 -17.28
C ALA A 24 -27.99 -26.46 -17.53
N SER A 25 -27.58 -27.05 -18.65
CA SER A 25 -26.17 -27.14 -19.05
C SER A 25 -25.54 -25.78 -19.37
N LEU A 26 -26.29 -24.87 -20.00
CA LEU A 26 -25.85 -23.50 -20.28
C LEU A 26 -25.76 -22.68 -18.99
N MET A 27 -26.70 -22.84 -18.06
CA MET A 27 -26.64 -22.20 -16.74
C MET A 27 -25.46 -22.73 -15.91
N HIS A 28 -25.17 -24.03 -15.98
CA HIS A 28 -24.02 -24.64 -15.31
C HIS A 28 -22.68 -24.21 -15.93
N GLN A 29 -22.57 -24.16 -17.26
CA GLN A 29 -21.39 -23.58 -17.94
C GLN A 29 -21.22 -22.09 -17.64
N SER A 30 -22.31 -21.34 -17.51
CA SER A 30 -22.25 -19.93 -17.11
C SER A 30 -21.80 -19.78 -15.65
N SER A 31 -22.27 -20.63 -14.73
CA SER A 31 -21.84 -20.61 -13.33
C SER A 31 -20.39 -21.07 -13.18
N GLU A 32 -19.95 -22.10 -13.91
CA GLU A 32 -18.55 -22.53 -13.94
C GLU A 32 -17.63 -21.48 -14.57
N SER A 33 -18.09 -20.72 -15.59
CA SER A 33 -17.33 -19.62 -16.18
C SER A 33 -17.21 -18.41 -15.24
N ILE A 34 -18.25 -18.16 -14.42
CA ILE A 34 -18.24 -17.14 -13.38
C ILE A 34 -17.33 -17.61 -12.23
N ASP A 35 -17.44 -18.86 -11.78
CA ASP A 35 -16.61 -19.45 -10.73
C ASP A 35 -15.13 -19.55 -11.13
N HIS A 36 -14.81 -19.79 -12.42
CA HIS A 36 -13.44 -19.71 -12.93
C HIS A 36 -12.92 -18.26 -13.08
N ALA A 37 -13.79 -17.30 -13.39
CA ALA A 37 -13.44 -15.87 -13.32
C ALA A 37 -13.19 -15.41 -11.88
N HIS A 38 -13.70 -16.15 -10.89
CA HIS A 38 -13.37 -16.07 -9.47
C HIS A 38 -12.20 -16.97 -9.06
N GLN A 39 -11.19 -17.15 -9.91
CA GLN A 39 -9.83 -17.26 -9.39
C GLN A 39 -9.51 -15.94 -8.68
N ARG A 40 -10.01 -15.80 -7.43
CA ARG A 40 -10.04 -14.58 -6.62
C ARG A 40 -8.68 -13.89 -6.74
N PHE A 41 -8.63 -12.78 -7.46
CA PHE A 41 -7.47 -11.91 -7.47
C PHE A 41 -7.11 -11.65 -6.00
N ARG A 42 -5.96 -12.17 -5.57
CA ARG A 42 -5.46 -11.90 -4.22
C ARG A 42 -4.71 -10.59 -4.30
N GLN A 43 -5.34 -9.53 -3.81
CA GLN A 43 -4.68 -8.27 -3.58
C GLN A 43 -3.65 -8.44 -2.46
N ASN A 44 -2.44 -7.95 -2.70
CA ASN A 44 -1.38 -7.90 -1.70
C ASN A 44 -1.24 -6.47 -1.20
N VAL A 45 -1.31 -6.29 0.12
CA VAL A 45 -1.06 -5.01 0.78
C VAL A 45 0.16 -5.19 1.66
N ILE A 46 1.21 -4.43 1.35
CA ILE A 46 2.46 -4.41 2.12
C ILE A 46 2.50 -3.14 2.94
N VAL A 47 2.83 -3.24 4.22
CA VAL A 47 3.09 -2.08 5.07
C VAL A 47 4.57 -2.02 5.43
N MET A 48 5.18 -0.87 5.18
CA MET A 48 6.60 -0.62 5.37
C MET A 48 6.81 0.54 6.34
N ARG A 49 7.69 0.35 7.31
CA ARG A 49 8.16 1.43 8.18
C ARG A 49 9.23 2.27 7.47
N HIS A 50 9.26 3.57 7.73
CA HIS A 50 10.33 4.47 7.28
C HIS A 50 11.73 4.03 7.75
N GLY A 51 12.76 4.51 7.06
CA GLY A 51 14.16 4.22 7.38
C GLY A 51 14.72 4.91 8.64
N ASP A 52 16.03 4.77 8.80
CA ASP A 52 16.78 5.30 9.96
C ASP A 52 16.73 6.82 9.99
N ARG A 53 16.31 7.37 11.14
CA ARG A 53 16.13 8.82 11.34
C ARG A 53 17.41 9.47 11.85
N ILE A 54 17.63 10.72 11.46
CA ILE A 54 18.79 11.50 11.92
C ILE A 54 18.78 11.74 13.43
N ASP A 55 17.62 11.96 14.06
CA ASP A 55 17.53 12.23 15.50
C ASP A 55 17.87 11.03 16.40
N ASN A 56 17.83 9.82 15.84
CA ASN A 56 18.34 8.62 16.50
C ASN A 56 19.86 8.51 16.41
N ALA A 57 20.45 8.92 15.29
CA ALA A 57 21.89 8.85 15.05
C ALA A 57 22.64 10.05 15.66
N GLU A 58 22.00 11.21 15.67
CA GLU A 58 22.54 12.49 16.13
C GLU A 58 21.58 13.11 17.16
N PRO A 59 21.70 12.75 18.46
CA PRO A 59 20.76 13.20 19.49
C PRO A 59 20.66 14.71 19.66
N LEU A 60 21.69 15.48 19.26
CA LEU A 60 21.71 16.94 19.34
C LEU A 60 21.02 17.63 18.15
N TRP A 61 20.69 16.90 17.08
CA TRP A 61 20.03 17.46 15.89
C TRP A 61 18.75 18.24 16.25
N VAL A 62 17.98 17.71 17.20
CA VAL A 62 16.71 18.32 17.67
C VAL A 62 16.88 19.71 18.28
N THR A 63 18.09 20.12 18.67
CA THR A 63 18.34 21.41 19.33
C THR A 63 18.42 22.58 18.35
N THR A 64 18.71 22.29 17.07
CA THR A 64 18.85 23.29 16.00
C THR A 64 17.83 23.09 14.88
N ALA A 65 17.10 21.98 14.88
CA ALA A 65 16.08 21.67 13.89
C ALA A 65 14.91 22.67 13.95
N VAL A 66 14.47 23.12 12.77
CA VAL A 66 13.26 23.96 12.63
C VAL A 66 11.99 23.16 12.97
N ARG A 67 11.96 21.86 12.61
CA ARG A 67 10.85 20.93 12.85
C ARG A 67 11.35 19.69 13.60
N PRO A 68 11.69 19.77 14.90
CA PRO A 68 12.28 18.66 15.66
C PRO A 68 11.35 17.43 15.80
N TRP A 69 10.05 17.57 15.52
CA TRP A 69 9.08 16.48 15.48
C TRP A 69 9.07 15.70 14.15
N ASP A 70 9.72 16.22 13.10
CA ASP A 70 9.73 15.62 11.76
C ASP A 70 11.15 15.43 11.22
N PRO A 71 11.97 14.57 11.86
CA PRO A 71 13.34 14.34 11.45
C PRO A 71 13.42 13.68 10.07
N PRO A 72 14.41 14.08 9.23
CA PRO A 72 14.74 13.36 8.01
C PRO A 72 15.40 12.01 8.30
N LEU A 73 15.59 11.22 7.26
CA LEU A 73 16.44 10.05 7.26
C LEU A 73 17.93 10.43 7.33
N THR A 74 18.74 9.52 7.86
CA THR A 74 20.19 9.51 7.63
C THR A 74 20.50 9.10 6.19
N GLU A 75 21.70 9.38 5.70
CA GLU A 75 22.16 8.90 4.39
C GLU A 75 22.15 7.36 4.31
N ALA A 76 22.58 6.68 5.37
CA ALA A 76 22.48 5.23 5.48
C ALA A 76 21.03 4.74 5.43
N GLY A 77 20.09 5.47 6.05
CA GLY A 77 18.67 5.18 5.99
C GLY A 77 18.10 5.29 4.57
N LYS A 78 18.55 6.28 3.78
CA LYS A 78 18.16 6.43 2.36
C LYS A 78 18.70 5.27 1.51
N VAL A 79 19.98 4.92 1.67
CA VAL A 79 20.61 3.78 0.98
C VAL A 79 19.85 2.48 1.28
N ARG A 80 19.57 2.23 2.58
CA ARG A 80 18.81 1.05 3.00
C ARG A 80 17.42 1.01 2.36
N ALA A 81 16.69 2.13 2.35
CA ALA A 81 15.38 2.23 1.72
C ALA A 81 15.43 1.91 0.22
N PHE A 82 16.45 2.40 -0.50
CA PHE A 82 16.67 2.08 -1.90
C PHE A 82 16.92 0.57 -2.11
N CYS A 83 17.84 -0.02 -1.33
CA CYS A 83 18.12 -1.46 -1.38
C CYS A 83 16.89 -2.31 -1.05
N THR A 84 16.08 -1.90 -0.08
CA THR A 84 14.80 -2.57 0.23
C THR A 84 13.84 -2.50 -0.95
N GLY A 85 13.72 -1.35 -1.62
CA GLY A 85 12.87 -1.24 -2.82
C GLY A 85 13.33 -2.16 -3.95
N ARG A 86 14.65 -2.31 -4.14
CA ARG A 86 15.23 -3.27 -5.08
C ARG A 86 14.87 -4.71 -4.70
N GLU A 87 15.03 -5.06 -3.43
CA GLU A 87 14.68 -6.39 -2.95
C GLU A 87 13.20 -6.71 -3.13
N LEU A 88 12.30 -5.76 -2.85
CA LEU A 88 10.87 -5.92 -3.09
C LEU A 88 10.57 -6.17 -4.57
N ARG A 89 11.22 -5.41 -5.46
CA ARG A 89 11.09 -5.60 -6.92
C ARG A 89 11.49 -7.01 -7.34
N ASP A 90 12.59 -7.52 -6.78
CA ASP A 90 13.23 -8.74 -7.24
C ASP A 90 12.63 -10.01 -6.57
N LYS A 91 12.11 -9.90 -5.34
CA LYS A 91 11.69 -11.07 -4.52
C LYS A 91 10.19 -11.23 -4.28
N LEU A 92 9.35 -10.19 -4.41
CA LEU A 92 7.94 -10.29 -4.00
C LEU A 92 7.11 -11.28 -4.83
N GLY A 93 7.53 -11.61 -6.06
CA GLY A 93 6.79 -12.48 -6.98
C GLY A 93 5.49 -11.85 -7.52
N PHE A 94 5.18 -10.61 -7.13
CA PHE A 94 4.08 -9.81 -7.67
C PHE A 94 4.49 -8.35 -7.80
N ARG A 95 3.84 -7.64 -8.72
CA ARG A 95 4.08 -6.20 -8.96
C ARG A 95 3.37 -5.34 -7.92
N ILE A 96 4.06 -4.36 -7.36
CA ILE A 96 3.45 -3.22 -6.66
C ILE A 96 2.94 -2.22 -7.69
N HIS A 97 1.66 -1.85 -7.60
CA HIS A 97 1.01 -0.93 -8.54
C HIS A 97 0.92 0.48 -7.98
N ARG A 98 0.78 0.60 -6.66
CA ARG A 98 0.57 1.87 -6.00
C ARG A 98 1.26 1.95 -4.64
N VAL A 99 1.81 3.11 -4.35
CA VAL A 99 2.42 3.46 -3.07
C VAL A 99 1.60 4.56 -2.42
N PHE A 100 1.19 4.34 -1.17
CA PHE A 100 0.68 5.41 -0.32
C PHE A 100 1.69 5.72 0.77
N VAL A 101 1.88 7.00 1.06
CA VAL A 101 2.94 7.44 1.97
C VAL A 101 2.42 8.45 2.99
N SER A 102 2.85 8.27 4.24
CA SER A 102 2.64 9.25 5.32
C SER A 102 3.28 10.61 4.98
N PRO A 103 2.68 11.75 5.37
CA PRO A 103 3.22 13.08 5.08
C PRO A 103 4.51 13.42 5.85
N PHE A 104 4.95 12.60 6.81
CA PHE A 104 6.18 12.86 7.55
C PHE A 104 7.42 12.73 6.64
N LEU A 105 8.37 13.66 6.78
CA LEU A 105 9.55 13.79 5.91
C LEU A 105 10.33 12.48 5.75
N ARG A 106 10.56 11.77 6.86
CA ARG A 106 11.21 10.44 6.86
C ARG A 106 10.48 9.40 6.01
N CYS A 107 9.15 9.43 5.97
CA CYS A 107 8.33 8.53 5.17
C CYS A 107 8.42 8.92 3.69
N ILE A 108 8.34 10.21 3.37
CA ILE A 108 8.50 10.73 2.00
C ILE A 108 9.88 10.37 1.44
N GLN A 109 10.95 10.58 2.20
CA GLN A 109 12.30 10.21 1.78
C GLN A 109 12.46 8.70 1.60
N THR A 110 11.83 7.89 2.46
CA THR A 110 11.81 6.43 2.30
C THR A 110 11.10 6.05 1.00
N ALA A 111 9.89 6.59 0.77
CA ALA A 111 9.11 6.32 -0.43
C ALA A 111 9.84 6.76 -1.70
N SER A 112 10.50 7.92 -1.68
CA SER A 112 11.28 8.40 -2.83
C SER A 112 12.35 7.41 -3.27
N GLN A 113 13.10 6.85 -2.31
CA GLN A 113 14.12 5.83 -2.59
C GLN A 113 13.51 4.50 -3.04
N VAL A 114 12.48 4.02 -2.35
CA VAL A 114 11.81 2.74 -2.68
C VAL A 114 11.15 2.79 -4.06
N VAL A 115 10.43 3.87 -4.36
CA VAL A 115 9.77 4.08 -5.66
C VAL A 115 10.79 4.15 -6.78
N SER A 116 11.92 4.83 -6.57
CA SER A 116 13.01 4.86 -7.55
C SER A 116 13.51 3.45 -7.87
N ALA A 117 13.74 2.61 -6.85
CA ALA A 117 14.19 1.23 -7.04
C ALA A 117 13.14 0.33 -7.72
N LEU A 118 11.87 0.45 -7.34
CA LEU A 118 10.74 -0.26 -7.97
C LEU A 118 10.56 0.16 -9.44
N CYS A 119 10.79 1.44 -9.75
CA CYS A 119 10.65 2.00 -11.09
C CYS A 119 11.90 1.82 -11.96
N ALA A 120 13.03 1.42 -11.38
CA ALA A 120 14.32 1.35 -12.06
C ALA A 120 14.27 0.52 -13.37
N VAL A 121 15.01 0.97 -14.36
CA VAL A 121 15.21 0.32 -15.67
C VAL A 121 16.70 0.04 -15.79
N GLN A 122 17.08 -1.22 -16.03
CA GLN A 122 18.49 -1.64 -16.14
C GLN A 122 19.32 -1.26 -14.92
N ASP A 123 18.81 -1.58 -13.73
CA ASP A 123 19.44 -1.28 -12.46
C ASP A 123 20.72 -2.11 -12.24
N ASP A 124 21.89 -1.46 -12.27
CA ASP A 124 23.17 -2.09 -11.91
C ASP A 124 23.15 -2.51 -10.43
N PRO A 125 23.40 -3.80 -10.09
CA PRO A 125 23.44 -4.27 -8.71
C PRO A 125 24.41 -3.50 -7.80
N THR A 126 25.42 -2.83 -8.36
CA THR A 126 26.40 -2.03 -7.62
C THR A 126 25.90 -0.63 -7.26
N ASN A 127 24.81 -0.15 -7.87
CA ASN A 127 24.18 1.09 -7.46
C ASN A 127 23.59 0.92 -6.06
N MET A 128 23.96 1.79 -5.12
CA MET A 128 23.47 1.75 -3.74
C MET A 128 22.44 2.85 -3.46
N ASN A 129 22.19 3.74 -4.42
CA ASN A 129 21.25 4.84 -4.30
C ASN A 129 20.52 5.10 -5.63
N SER A 130 19.56 6.01 -5.59
CA SER A 130 18.70 6.36 -6.73
C SER A 130 19.33 7.34 -7.73
N GLU A 131 20.46 7.98 -7.43
CA GLU A 131 20.97 9.13 -8.19
C GLU A 131 21.34 8.81 -9.65
N LYS A 132 21.82 7.59 -9.91
CA LYS A 132 22.29 7.15 -11.24
C LYS A 132 21.31 6.18 -11.92
N VAL A 133 20.12 6.02 -11.35
CA VAL A 133 19.18 4.99 -11.77
C VAL A 133 18.13 5.59 -12.68
N ALA A 134 18.13 5.16 -13.95
CA ALA A 134 17.05 5.50 -14.86
C ALA A 134 15.75 4.85 -14.39
N ILE A 135 14.67 5.61 -14.31
CA ILE A 135 13.36 5.11 -13.84
C ILE A 135 12.32 5.17 -14.97
N ASN A 136 11.38 4.22 -14.96
CA ASN A 136 10.15 4.31 -15.72
C ASN A 136 9.00 4.69 -14.78
N PRO A 137 8.55 5.95 -14.77
CA PRO A 137 7.54 6.44 -13.82
C PRO A 137 6.12 5.91 -14.11
N SER A 138 5.88 5.26 -15.26
CA SER A 138 4.60 4.61 -15.52
C SER A 138 4.44 3.27 -14.79
N LYS A 139 5.50 2.80 -14.10
CA LYS A 139 5.46 1.51 -13.43
C LYS A 139 4.50 1.46 -12.24
N LEU A 140 4.38 2.56 -11.51
CA LEU A 140 3.49 2.64 -10.35
C LEU A 140 3.06 4.09 -10.11
N LYS A 141 2.07 4.26 -9.24
CA LYS A 141 1.59 5.57 -8.80
C LYS A 141 1.88 5.80 -7.32
N VAL A 142 2.10 7.07 -6.93
CA VAL A 142 2.36 7.46 -5.54
C VAL A 142 1.38 8.53 -5.11
N SER A 143 0.82 8.41 -3.91
CA SER A 143 -0.05 9.43 -3.31
C SER A 143 0.25 9.59 -1.82
N ILE A 144 0.21 10.82 -1.32
CA ILE A 144 0.36 11.12 0.11
C ILE A 144 -0.97 10.88 0.82
N GLU A 145 -0.97 10.19 1.97
CA GLU A 145 -2.18 9.84 2.73
C GLU A 145 -2.02 10.24 4.21
N TYR A 146 -2.91 11.11 4.70
CA TYR A 146 -2.89 11.54 6.10
C TYR A 146 -3.29 10.44 7.07
N GLY A 147 -4.12 9.48 6.65
CA GLY A 147 -4.47 8.32 7.46
C GLY A 147 -3.27 7.44 7.83
N LEU A 148 -2.16 7.55 7.10
CA LEU A 148 -0.91 6.84 7.38
C LEU A 148 0.06 7.61 8.28
N CYS A 149 -0.31 8.80 8.76
CA CYS A 149 0.54 9.60 9.64
C CYS A 149 0.81 8.89 10.97
N GLU A 150 1.92 9.24 11.62
CA GLU A 150 2.26 8.78 12.97
C GLU A 150 1.11 9.06 13.94
N ILE A 151 1.11 8.38 15.10
CA ILE A 151 0.21 8.75 16.20
C ILE A 151 0.42 10.23 16.54
N ILE A 152 -0.60 11.05 16.37
CA ILE A 152 -0.53 12.50 16.63
C ILE A 152 -0.74 12.75 18.12
N GLY A 153 0.27 12.40 18.92
CA GLY A 153 0.20 12.52 20.36
C GLY A 153 1.44 12.01 21.09
N LYS A 154 1.39 12.07 22.42
CA LYS A 154 2.53 11.79 23.32
C LYS A 154 3.07 10.37 23.20
N ALA A 155 2.25 9.44 22.68
CA ALA A 155 2.65 8.06 22.45
C ALA A 155 3.79 7.92 21.43
N ALA A 156 3.87 8.83 20.45
CA ALA A 156 4.89 8.77 19.39
C ALA A 156 5.72 10.06 19.25
N ILE A 157 5.21 11.19 19.75
CA ILE A 157 5.87 12.49 19.65
C ILE A 157 6.19 13.00 21.06
N ARG A 158 7.47 13.28 21.32
CA ARG A 158 7.90 13.85 22.61
C ARG A 158 7.22 15.21 22.81
N PRO A 159 6.49 15.44 23.92
CA PRO A 159 5.74 16.69 24.12
C PRO A 159 6.59 17.96 24.01
N ALA A 160 7.85 17.89 24.47
CA ALA A 160 8.79 18.99 24.37
C ALA A 160 9.09 19.37 22.91
N LEU A 161 9.09 18.39 22.01
CA LEU A 161 9.41 18.54 20.59
C LEU A 161 8.16 18.74 19.73
N ALA A 162 6.95 18.66 20.26
CA ALA A 162 5.73 18.86 19.46
C ALA A 162 5.58 20.34 19.02
N PRO A 163 4.97 20.59 17.85
CA PRO A 163 4.63 21.96 17.42
C PRO A 163 3.75 22.63 18.47
N LYS A 164 4.06 23.89 18.82
CA LYS A 164 3.39 24.61 19.92
C LYS A 164 2.04 25.21 19.50
N ASP A 165 1.91 25.51 18.22
CA ASP A 165 0.68 25.96 17.57
C ASP A 165 -0.21 24.79 17.10
N GLY A 166 0.28 23.55 17.22
CA GLY A 166 -0.39 22.35 16.74
C GLY A 166 -0.33 22.16 15.23
N ASP A 167 0.37 23.04 14.50
CA ASP A 167 0.58 22.90 13.07
C ASP A 167 1.81 22.01 12.81
N PHE A 168 1.58 20.88 12.17
CA PHE A 168 2.64 19.96 11.81
C PHE A 168 3.46 20.44 10.60
N GLY A 169 2.96 21.42 9.85
CA GLY A 169 3.67 22.14 8.79
C GLY A 169 3.90 21.30 7.53
N PHE A 170 2.97 20.42 7.18
CA PHE A 170 3.09 19.63 5.94
C PHE A 170 2.64 20.45 4.73
N ASN A 171 3.58 20.86 3.89
CA ASN A 171 3.30 21.43 2.58
C ASN A 171 3.27 20.31 1.52
N ILE A 172 2.08 19.90 1.09
CA ILE A 172 1.90 18.76 0.19
C ILE A 172 2.63 18.92 -1.15
N PRO A 173 2.50 20.04 -1.88
CA PRO A 173 3.29 20.28 -3.09
C PRO A 173 4.80 20.10 -2.89
N GLU A 174 5.38 20.66 -1.83
CA GLU A 174 6.82 20.52 -1.54
C GLU A 174 7.21 19.05 -1.25
N LEU A 175 6.35 18.29 -0.56
CA LEU A 175 6.60 16.88 -0.29
C LEU A 175 6.46 16.02 -1.57
N GLU A 176 5.54 16.37 -2.46
CA GLU A 176 5.36 15.68 -3.76
C GLU A 176 6.55 15.92 -4.69
N GLU A 177 7.17 17.10 -4.66
CA GLU A 177 8.40 17.40 -5.41
C GLU A 177 9.59 16.51 -5.02
N MET A 178 9.58 15.96 -3.80
CA MET A 178 10.61 15.02 -3.34
C MET A 178 10.41 13.59 -3.89
N LEU A 179 9.23 13.28 -4.43
CA LEU A 179 8.93 11.98 -5.01
C LEU A 179 9.41 11.93 -6.48
N PRO A 180 9.73 10.73 -7.01
CA PRO A 180 10.22 10.63 -8.38
C PRO A 180 9.27 11.23 -9.41
N THR A 181 9.79 12.12 -10.26
CA THR A 181 8.99 12.88 -11.22
C THR A 181 8.10 11.97 -12.09
N GLY A 182 6.83 12.34 -12.25
CA GLY A 182 5.86 11.61 -13.05
C GLY A 182 5.20 10.41 -12.35
N THR A 183 5.61 10.06 -11.12
CA THR A 183 5.00 8.97 -10.34
C THR A 183 3.81 9.44 -9.49
N VAL A 184 3.76 10.73 -9.11
CA VAL A 184 2.69 11.27 -8.28
C VAL A 184 1.34 11.20 -9.01
N ASP A 185 0.31 10.74 -8.28
CA ASP A 185 -1.06 10.63 -8.78
C ASP A 185 -1.96 11.63 -8.06
N HIS A 186 -2.19 12.77 -8.73
CA HIS A 186 -3.07 13.83 -8.25
C HIS A 186 -4.56 13.55 -8.51
N SER A 187 -4.92 12.45 -9.17
CA SER A 187 -6.33 12.09 -9.44
C SER A 187 -7.01 11.40 -8.24
N VAL A 188 -6.21 11.00 -7.24
CA VAL A 188 -6.69 10.24 -6.09
C VAL A 188 -6.83 11.15 -4.89
N GLU A 189 -8.07 11.28 -4.40
CA GLU A 189 -8.31 11.90 -3.11
C GLU A 189 -7.87 10.99 -1.96
N ARG A 190 -7.34 11.61 -0.90
CA ARG A 190 -7.01 10.96 0.37
C ARG A 190 -8.26 10.39 1.04
N VAL A 191 -8.08 9.29 1.77
CA VAL A 191 -9.12 8.76 2.66
C VAL A 191 -9.31 9.71 3.84
N TYR A 192 -8.22 10.18 4.44
CA TYR A 192 -8.26 11.18 5.51
C TYR A 192 -7.92 12.57 4.96
N GLN A 193 -8.89 13.48 5.05
CA GLN A 193 -8.75 14.85 4.54
C GLN A 193 -7.95 15.76 5.48
N GLN A 194 -7.82 15.37 6.75
CA GLN A 194 -7.12 16.11 7.79
C GLN A 194 -6.29 15.15 8.64
N LEU A 195 -5.25 15.68 9.29
CA LEU A 195 -4.53 14.95 10.32
C LEU A 195 -5.44 14.65 11.52
N PRO A 196 -5.18 13.57 12.26
CA PRO A 196 -5.75 13.38 13.59
C PRO A 196 -5.45 14.57 14.51
N LYS A 197 -6.33 14.80 15.49
CA LYS A 197 -6.12 15.83 16.51
C LYS A 197 -4.99 15.43 17.45
N TRP A 198 -4.32 16.42 18.02
CA TRP A 198 -3.31 16.22 19.07
C TRP A 198 -3.90 15.47 20.26
N GLU A 199 -3.06 14.60 20.85
CA GLU A 199 -3.41 13.59 21.85
C GLU A 199 -4.30 12.46 21.34
N GLU A 200 -4.11 12.08 20.08
CA GLU A 200 -4.66 10.83 19.56
C GLU A 200 -4.24 9.64 20.45
N SER A 201 -5.21 8.85 20.89
CA SER A 201 -4.95 7.65 21.67
C SER A 201 -4.38 6.53 20.80
N VAL A 202 -3.63 5.60 21.40
CA VAL A 202 -3.11 4.42 20.67
C VAL A 202 -4.25 3.60 20.06
N THR A 203 -5.40 3.52 20.74
CA THR A 203 -6.60 2.83 20.28
C THR A 203 -7.22 3.53 19.08
N ASP A 204 -7.35 4.85 19.10
CA ASP A 204 -7.91 5.61 17.97
C ASP A 204 -6.99 5.54 16.75
N ALA A 205 -5.68 5.64 16.96
CA ALA A 205 -4.70 5.47 15.91
C ALA A 205 -4.79 4.08 15.27
N ARG A 206 -5.01 3.02 16.08
CA ARG A 206 -5.24 1.67 15.57
C ARG A 206 -6.46 1.62 14.65
N PHE A 207 -7.60 2.14 15.10
CA PHE A 207 -8.82 2.16 14.28
C PHE A 207 -8.60 2.96 13.00
N ARG A 208 -7.88 4.09 13.05
CA ARG A 208 -7.50 4.85 11.87
C ARG A 208 -6.65 4.04 10.90
N TYR A 209 -5.60 3.36 11.39
CA TYR A 209 -4.76 2.53 10.53
C TYR A 209 -5.55 1.37 9.90
N GLU A 210 -6.39 0.66 10.66
CA GLU A 210 -7.24 -0.41 10.11
C GLU A 210 -8.21 0.13 9.05
N ASN A 211 -8.83 1.30 9.32
CA ASN A 211 -9.77 1.94 8.40
C ASN A 211 -9.09 2.44 7.12
N VAL A 212 -7.96 3.15 7.21
CA VAL A 212 -7.26 3.67 6.03
C VAL A 212 -6.77 2.53 5.15
N ILE A 213 -6.23 1.45 5.74
CA ILE A 213 -5.73 0.31 4.96
C ILE A 213 -6.87 -0.37 4.21
N ARG A 214 -7.99 -0.63 4.89
CA ARG A 214 -9.16 -1.23 4.27
C ARG A 214 -9.72 -0.33 3.17
N ALA A 215 -9.89 0.97 3.45
CA ALA A 215 -10.43 1.91 2.48
C ALA A 215 -9.56 2.02 1.23
N LEU A 216 -8.22 2.04 1.37
CA LEU A 216 -7.29 2.04 0.24
C LEU A 216 -7.33 0.71 -0.53
N ALA A 217 -7.38 -0.42 0.17
CA ALA A 217 -7.50 -1.74 -0.45
C ALA A 217 -8.79 -1.85 -1.29
N ASP A 218 -9.92 -1.44 -0.71
CA ASP A 218 -11.25 -1.45 -1.35
C ASP A 218 -11.35 -0.46 -2.50
N LYS A 219 -10.66 0.69 -2.42
CA LYS A 219 -10.62 1.71 -3.49
C LYS A 219 -9.83 1.22 -4.71
N PHE A 220 -8.88 0.31 -4.54
CA PHE A 220 -8.02 -0.20 -5.61
C PHE A 220 -7.96 -1.74 -5.63
N PRO A 221 -9.08 -2.44 -5.79
CA PRO A 221 -9.19 -3.88 -5.50
C PRO A 221 -8.35 -4.77 -6.43
N THR A 222 -7.93 -4.26 -7.59
CA THR A 222 -7.09 -4.96 -8.58
C THR A 222 -5.61 -4.55 -8.51
N GLU A 223 -5.23 -3.72 -7.55
CA GLU A 223 -3.87 -3.20 -7.41
C GLU A 223 -3.22 -3.68 -6.11
N ASN A 224 -1.99 -4.19 -6.22
CA ASN A 224 -1.18 -4.45 -5.03
C ASN A 224 -0.58 -3.14 -4.50
N LEU A 225 -0.67 -2.96 -3.19
CA LEU A 225 -0.36 -1.71 -2.51
C LEU A 225 0.90 -1.83 -1.65
N LEU A 226 1.69 -0.76 -1.59
CA LEU A 226 2.72 -0.55 -0.60
C LEU A 226 2.39 0.71 0.22
N LEU A 227 2.36 0.59 1.55
CA LEU A 227 2.02 1.67 2.46
C LEU A 227 3.26 2.03 3.28
N VAL A 228 3.86 3.19 3.02
CA VAL A 228 5.06 3.67 3.73
C VAL A 228 4.63 4.56 4.90
N THR A 229 4.88 4.06 6.11
CA THR A 229 4.37 4.62 7.38
C THR A 229 5.38 4.43 8.53
N HIS A 230 4.90 4.25 9.75
CA HIS A 230 5.62 4.38 11.00
C HIS A 230 5.77 3.07 11.79
N GLY A 231 6.66 3.07 12.78
CA GLY A 231 6.92 1.90 13.63
C GLY A 231 5.75 1.54 14.56
N SER A 232 4.89 2.51 14.90
CA SER A 232 3.70 2.26 15.73
C SER A 232 2.76 1.20 15.12
N PHE A 233 2.84 0.99 13.80
CA PHE A 233 2.07 -0.04 13.09
C PHE A 233 2.52 -1.48 13.42
N GLU A 234 3.79 -1.70 13.76
CA GLU A 234 4.34 -3.02 14.17
C GLU A 234 3.60 -3.60 15.38
N VAL A 235 3.12 -2.73 16.28
CA VAL A 235 2.37 -3.13 17.48
C VAL A 235 0.99 -3.70 17.09
N PHE A 236 0.43 -3.27 15.95
CA PHE A 236 -0.94 -3.61 15.55
C PHE A 236 -1.01 -4.89 14.68
N THR A 237 0.01 -5.18 13.87
CA THR A 237 0.03 -6.34 12.96
C THR A 237 0.26 -7.68 13.65
N LYS A 238 0.89 -7.70 14.82
CA LYS A 238 1.00 -8.93 15.64
C LYS A 238 -0.36 -9.53 16.04
N ASN A 239 -1.45 -8.78 15.86
CA ASN A 239 -2.79 -9.11 16.35
C ASN A 239 -3.88 -9.15 15.25
N SER A 240 -3.55 -9.25 13.95
CA SER A 240 -4.58 -9.22 12.88
C SER A 240 -4.49 -10.40 11.90
N GLU A 241 -5.61 -11.09 11.64
CA GLU A 241 -5.74 -12.25 10.73
C GLU A 241 -5.96 -11.88 9.24
N SER A 242 -5.91 -10.59 8.89
CA SER A 242 -6.10 -10.16 7.50
C SER A 242 -4.83 -10.38 6.67
N GLY A 243 -4.96 -10.74 5.39
CA GLY A 243 -3.84 -11.05 4.47
C GLY A 243 -2.87 -9.89 4.15
N ILE A 244 -2.70 -8.95 5.07
CA ILE A 244 -1.74 -7.84 5.05
C ILE A 244 -0.36 -8.40 5.39
N ARG A 245 0.63 -8.18 4.52
CA ARG A 245 2.02 -8.54 4.81
C ARG A 245 2.73 -7.34 5.43
N TYR A 246 3.24 -7.51 6.64
CA TYR A 246 4.06 -6.51 7.29
C TYR A 246 5.54 -6.69 6.88
N CYS A 247 6.20 -5.60 6.48
CA CYS A 247 7.61 -5.59 6.08
C CYS A 247 8.39 -4.58 6.95
N PRO A 248 9.01 -5.05 8.04
CA PRO A 248 9.92 -4.22 8.82
C PRO A 248 11.18 -3.89 7.98
N MET A 249 11.64 -2.64 8.04
CA MET A 249 12.86 -2.22 7.33
C MET A 249 14.15 -2.91 7.86
N ASN A 250 14.08 -3.58 9.02
CA ASN A 250 15.21 -4.25 9.66
C ASN A 250 15.23 -5.79 9.52
N THR A 251 14.25 -6.42 8.85
CA THR A 251 14.20 -7.89 8.73
C THR A 251 14.55 -8.43 7.36
N LEU A 252 14.99 -7.58 6.43
CA LEU A 252 15.47 -8.02 5.14
C LEU A 252 17.01 -8.10 5.16
N ALA A 253 17.48 -9.10 5.91
CA ALA A 253 18.78 -9.75 5.73
C ALA A 253 18.49 -11.21 5.31
N PRO A 254 19.40 -11.85 4.57
CA PRO A 254 19.06 -12.86 3.58
C PRO A 254 18.84 -14.19 4.26
N ASP A 255 17.61 -14.68 4.31
CA ASP A 255 17.38 -16.12 4.34
C ASP A 255 16.11 -16.44 3.54
N VAL A 256 16.35 -17.27 2.53
CA VAL A 256 15.38 -18.14 1.86
C VAL A 256 14.90 -19.17 2.87
#